data_AF-A0A162CTS0-F1
#
_entry.id   AF-A0A162CTS0-F1
#
_cell.length_a   1.000
_cell.length_b   1.000
_cell.length_c   1.000
_cell.angle_alpha   90.00
_cell.angle_beta   90.00
_cell.angle_gamma   90.00
#
_symmetry.space_group_name_H-M   'P 1'
#
loop_
_entity.id
_entity.type
_entity.pdbx_description
1 polymer ?
#
loop_
_entity_poly.entity_id
_entity_poly.type
_entity_poly.pdbx_seq_one_letter_code
_entity_poly.pdbx_strand_id
1 'polypeptide(L)'
;MHPAEHDHLGISVGSLSRQLKRVTDEIGDVLNFGLLVIVRKDYGIAFLAELVDRRDECGVRAHRGHLGQDGTSLEVVLKSLRVAIAGDLHGDWGTEDVDLIERLQPDALLFVGDLSDGDLRLVKSITQLSLPVAILLGNHDRGRDRSGDLLQRQITMLGARHCPWQLRAWSQPALAVVGARPCSAGGGFHLSQAVQAVFGPITETQSADWIVDAAKQAPEHWPLIVLAHSGPTGLGSAADSPCGRDWKQPHIDWGDRDLAMALDRMQRTRPADLVVFGHMHHQLKGRRGARITFHRDRRGTCFVNAACVPRIGVDESGRTLHHLTWVEFLGTEPSLVSHRWYRPSGELIYEQTLLRHAIKGQASC
;
A
#
# COMPACT_ATOMS: atom_id res chain seq x y z
N MET A 1 6.58 52.35 47.99
CA MET A 1 7.79 52.37 48.83
C MET A 1 8.03 50.94 49.31
N HIS A 2 9.07 50.32 48.77
CA HIS A 2 9.69 49.05 49.16
C HIS A 2 10.24 49.09 50.62
N PRO A 3 10.80 48.01 51.23
CA PRO A 3 11.11 46.65 50.70
C PRO A 3 10.95 45.45 51.70
N ALA A 4 11.26 44.25 51.17
CA ALA A 4 12.00 43.12 51.77
C ALA A 4 11.29 42.28 52.87
N GLU A 5 11.44 40.95 53.00
CA GLU A 5 12.19 39.87 52.32
C GLU A 5 11.82 38.54 53.02
N HIS A 6 11.99 37.39 52.32
CA HIS A 6 12.28 36.03 52.83
C HIS A 6 11.23 35.35 53.78
N ASP A 7 10.87 34.06 53.74
CA ASP A 7 11.51 32.83 53.26
C ASP A 7 10.50 31.63 53.24
N HIS A 8 10.85 30.64 52.41
CA HIS A 8 10.73 29.18 52.53
C HIS A 8 9.45 28.43 53.01
N LEU A 9 8.97 27.58 52.08
CA LEU A 9 8.67 26.13 52.18
C LEU A 9 7.73 25.61 53.30
N GLY A 10 6.55 25.12 52.89
CA GLY A 10 5.71 24.27 53.73
C GLY A 10 4.51 23.70 52.96
N ILE A 11 4.52 22.39 52.75
CA ILE A 11 3.61 21.55 51.98
C ILE A 11 2.14 21.68 52.45
N SER A 12 1.20 21.76 51.51
CA SER A 12 -0.22 21.41 51.74
C SER A 12 -0.78 20.60 50.58
N VAL A 13 -1.39 19.48 50.96
CA VAL A 13 -2.08 18.49 50.12
C VAL A 13 -3.53 18.92 49.93
N GLY A 14 -4.06 18.87 48.71
CA GLY A 14 -5.50 19.10 48.49
C GLY A 14 -5.93 19.21 47.02
N SER A 15 -6.19 18.04 46.43
CA SER A 15 -7.04 17.72 45.25
C SER A 15 -7.63 18.82 44.34
N LEU A 16 -7.48 18.62 43.02
CA LEU A 16 -8.54 18.27 42.03
C LEU A 16 -8.29 18.92 40.65
N SER A 17 -8.03 18.03 39.68
CA SER A 17 -8.48 18.07 38.28
C SER A 17 -8.15 19.29 37.41
N ARG A 18 -7.34 19.08 36.36
CA ARG A 18 -7.85 18.91 34.98
C ARG A 18 -6.74 18.53 34.01
N GLN A 19 -7.07 17.53 33.20
CA GLN A 19 -6.33 17.05 32.04
C GLN A 19 -6.06 18.16 31.04
N LEU A 20 -4.83 18.18 30.52
CA LEU A 20 -4.55 18.52 29.12
C LEU A 20 -3.41 17.60 28.66
N LYS A 21 -3.81 16.45 28.09
CA LYS A 21 -2.92 15.54 27.36
C LYS A 21 -2.31 16.31 26.18
N ARG A 22 -1.04 16.71 26.29
CA ARG A 22 -0.18 16.88 25.12
C ARG A 22 0.20 15.48 24.67
N VAL A 23 -0.39 15.03 23.57
CA VAL A 23 0.16 13.94 22.76
C VAL A 23 0.50 14.57 21.41
N THR A 24 1.75 14.99 21.29
CA THR A 24 2.44 15.18 20.02
C THR A 24 3.82 14.59 20.24
N ASP A 25 3.89 13.26 20.23
CA ASP A 25 5.17 12.59 20.07
C ASP A 25 5.46 12.65 18.56
N GLU A 26 6.16 13.70 18.14
CA GLU A 26 6.90 13.69 16.88
C GLU A 26 7.96 12.59 16.99
N ILE A 27 7.69 11.46 16.33
CA ILE A 27 8.67 10.38 16.22
C ILE A 27 9.65 10.78 15.12
N GLY A 28 10.83 11.24 15.52
CA GLY A 28 12.02 11.23 14.67
C GLY A 28 12.69 9.87 14.77
N ASP A 29 12.21 8.88 14.02
CA ASP A 29 12.90 7.59 13.91
C ASP A 29 14.11 7.78 12.98
N VAL A 30 15.31 7.68 13.55
CA VAL A 30 16.54 7.43 12.76
C VAL A 30 16.46 5.98 12.30
N LEU A 31 16.00 5.77 11.07
CA LEU A 31 15.89 4.45 10.47
C LEU A 31 17.29 3.97 10.08
N ASN A 32 17.87 3.07 10.89
CA ASN A 32 19.10 2.36 10.56
C ASN A 32 18.73 1.02 9.91
N PHE A 33 18.67 0.98 8.59
CA PHE A 33 18.33 -0.22 7.84
C PHE A 33 19.56 -1.12 7.70
N GLY A 34 19.48 -2.32 8.28
CA GLY A 34 20.44 -3.38 7.98
C GLY A 34 20.08 -4.08 6.67
N LEU A 35 21.08 -4.67 6.01
CA LEU A 35 20.89 -5.46 4.79
C LEU A 35 19.90 -6.62 5.03
N LEU A 36 18.83 -6.71 4.22
CA LEU A 36 17.88 -7.81 4.24
C LEU A 36 18.32 -8.91 3.27
N VAL A 37 18.60 -10.10 3.79
CA VAL A 37 18.95 -11.27 2.97
C VAL A 37 17.70 -12.11 2.71
N ILE A 38 17.37 -12.29 1.44
CA ILE A 38 16.25 -13.11 0.98
C ILE A 38 16.79 -14.49 0.60
N VAL A 39 16.51 -15.45 1.47
CA VAL A 39 16.87 -16.86 1.30
C VAL A 39 15.68 -17.56 0.66
N ARG A 40 15.90 -18.39 -0.37
CA ARG A 40 14.84 -19.26 -0.91
C ARG A 40 14.51 -20.32 0.14
N LYS A 41 13.54 -20.04 1.02
CA LYS A 41 13.01 -21.04 1.95
C LYS A 41 11.52 -21.19 1.76
N ASP A 42 11.15 -22.34 1.25
CA ASP A 42 9.77 -22.83 1.21
C ASP A 42 9.29 -23.05 2.65
N TYR A 43 8.60 -22.05 3.22
CA TYR A 43 7.71 -22.31 4.34
C TYR A 43 6.30 -22.51 3.80
N GLY A 44 6.09 -23.65 3.15
CA GLY A 44 4.77 -24.17 2.87
C GLY A 44 4.17 -24.75 4.16
N ILE A 45 3.05 -24.19 4.63
CA ILE A 45 2.10 -24.97 5.40
C ILE A 45 1.54 -25.99 4.41
N ALA A 46 1.77 -27.28 4.70
CA ALA A 46 1.53 -28.38 3.79
C ALA A 46 0.09 -28.43 3.25
N PHE A 47 -0.04 -28.33 1.93
CA PHE A 47 -1.03 -29.05 1.15
C PHE A 47 -0.33 -29.65 -0.07
N LEU A 48 -0.75 -30.87 -0.43
CA LEU A 48 -0.08 -31.80 -1.35
C LEU A 48 0.56 -31.15 -2.58
N ALA A 49 1.83 -31.50 -2.80
CA ALA A 49 2.65 -31.07 -3.92
C ALA A 49 2.25 -31.76 -5.23
N GLU A 50 2.17 -30.99 -6.30
CA GLU A 50 2.43 -31.47 -7.65
C GLU A 50 3.61 -30.70 -8.26
N LEU A 51 4.52 -31.47 -8.83
CA LEU A 51 5.82 -31.09 -9.36
C LEU A 51 5.64 -30.31 -10.68
N VAL A 52 6.23 -29.12 -10.80
CA VAL A 52 6.27 -28.39 -12.08
C VAL A 52 7.43 -28.94 -12.91
N ASP A 53 7.11 -29.67 -13.96
CA ASP A 53 8.03 -29.97 -15.06
C ASP A 53 7.95 -28.85 -16.11
N ARG A 54 9.09 -28.33 -16.55
CA ARG A 54 9.19 -27.33 -17.63
C ARG A 54 10.23 -27.78 -18.64
N ARG A 55 9.77 -28.52 -19.64
CA ARG A 55 10.33 -28.53 -21.00
C ARG A 55 9.19 -28.20 -21.95
N ASP A 56 9.33 -27.14 -22.72
CA ASP A 56 9.45 -27.25 -24.17
C ASP A 56 9.53 -25.87 -24.82
N GLU A 57 10.65 -25.67 -25.51
CA GLU A 57 10.77 -24.75 -26.63
C GLU A 57 9.97 -25.34 -27.79
N CYS A 58 9.02 -24.59 -28.36
CA CYS A 58 8.68 -24.81 -29.75
C CYS A 58 8.17 -23.53 -30.39
N GLY A 59 9.00 -22.95 -31.26
CA GLY A 59 8.57 -21.96 -32.22
C GLY A 59 7.64 -22.61 -33.25
N VAL A 60 6.58 -21.89 -33.62
CA VAL A 60 5.71 -22.29 -34.73
C VAL A 60 5.68 -21.15 -35.75
N ARG A 61 6.28 -21.43 -36.90
CA ARG A 61 6.13 -20.68 -38.16
C ARG A 61 4.67 -20.83 -38.63
N ALA A 62 4.00 -19.70 -38.87
CA ALA A 62 2.68 -19.69 -39.48
C ALA A 62 2.77 -19.97 -40.99
N HIS A 63 2.25 -21.11 -41.42
CA HIS A 63 1.92 -21.39 -42.82
C HIS A 63 0.55 -20.81 -43.16
N ARG A 64 0.50 -20.09 -44.28
CA ARG A 64 -0.69 -19.46 -44.86
C ARG A 64 -1.53 -20.52 -45.59
N GLY A 65 -2.76 -20.74 -45.15
CA GLY A 65 -3.77 -21.57 -45.82
C GLY A 65 -5.14 -20.90 -45.69
N HIS A 66 -5.89 -20.87 -46.80
CA HIS A 66 -7.09 -20.06 -47.00
C HIS A 66 -8.36 -20.95 -46.96
N LEU A 67 -9.46 -20.37 -46.46
CA LEU A 67 -10.89 -20.71 -46.59
C LEU A 67 -11.53 -21.77 -45.67
N GLY A 68 -12.62 -21.35 -45.02
CA GLY A 68 -13.64 -22.17 -44.36
C GLY A 68 -14.31 -21.44 -43.20
N GLN A 69 -15.49 -20.85 -43.43
CA GLN A 69 -16.36 -20.28 -42.39
C GLN A 69 -17.00 -21.39 -41.56
N ASP A 70 -17.04 -21.27 -40.22
CA ASP A 70 -18.20 -21.61 -39.39
C ASP A 70 -17.98 -21.25 -37.90
N GLY A 71 -19.02 -20.64 -37.32
CA GLY A 71 -19.52 -20.86 -35.95
C GLY A 71 -18.59 -20.71 -34.73
N THR A 72 -18.65 -19.53 -34.09
CA THR A 72 -18.72 -19.31 -32.63
C THR A 72 -17.96 -20.27 -31.71
N SER A 73 -16.78 -19.84 -31.28
CA SER A 73 -16.31 -19.97 -29.89
C SER A 73 -15.39 -18.78 -29.63
N LEU A 74 -15.97 -17.64 -29.23
CA LEU A 74 -15.21 -16.56 -28.61
C LEU A 74 -14.76 -17.11 -27.24
N GLU A 75 -13.63 -17.82 -27.20
CA GLU A 75 -12.80 -17.81 -26.02
C GLU A 75 -12.40 -16.35 -25.80
N VAL A 76 -13.20 -15.63 -25.03
CA VAL A 76 -12.75 -14.40 -24.40
C VAL A 76 -11.65 -14.86 -23.46
N VAL A 77 -10.41 -14.81 -23.95
CA VAL A 77 -9.24 -14.82 -23.08
C VAL A 77 -9.42 -13.60 -22.19
N LEU A 78 -9.99 -13.82 -21.00
CA LEU A 78 -10.13 -12.77 -20.00
C LEU A 78 -8.72 -12.32 -19.66
N LYS A 79 -8.29 -11.21 -20.28
CA LYS A 79 -6.97 -10.65 -20.03
C LYS A 79 -6.93 -10.26 -18.56
N SER A 80 -6.05 -10.92 -17.80
CA SER A 80 -5.85 -10.57 -16.40
C SER A 80 -5.19 -9.20 -16.30
N LEU A 81 -5.74 -8.33 -15.45
CA LEU A 81 -5.13 -7.05 -15.10
C LEU A 81 -4.04 -7.30 -14.07
N ARG A 82 -2.83 -6.82 -14.32
CA ARG A 82 -1.68 -6.98 -13.41
C ARG A 82 -1.28 -5.64 -12.82
N VAL A 83 -1.33 -5.54 -11.50
CA VAL A 83 -1.02 -4.32 -10.75
C VAL A 83 0.22 -4.57 -9.88
N ALA A 84 1.26 -3.78 -10.11
CA ALA A 84 2.41 -3.70 -9.22
C ALA A 84 2.17 -2.63 -8.15
N ILE A 85 2.66 -2.87 -6.94
CA ILE A 85 2.49 -1.97 -5.80
C ILE A 85 3.82 -1.84 -5.08
N ALA A 86 4.27 -0.61 -4.86
CA ALA A 86 5.46 -0.27 -4.10
C ALA A 86 5.06 0.60 -2.90
N GLY A 87 5.18 0.05 -1.69
CA GLY A 87 4.88 0.76 -0.44
C GLY A 87 6.15 1.15 0.31
N ASP A 88 6.06 2.23 1.08
CA ASP A 88 7.04 2.63 2.10
C ASP A 88 8.49 2.64 1.57
N LEU A 89 8.71 3.41 0.49
CA LEU A 89 9.98 3.37 -0.25
C LEU A 89 11.15 3.90 0.58
N HIS A 90 10.94 4.91 1.42
CA HIS A 90 11.97 5.56 2.23
C HIS A 90 13.25 5.95 1.45
N GLY A 91 13.08 6.38 0.19
CA GLY A 91 14.17 6.76 -0.70
C GLY A 91 14.70 5.62 -1.57
N ASP A 92 14.29 4.38 -1.34
CA ASP A 92 14.69 3.21 -2.10
C ASP A 92 13.91 3.10 -3.43
N TRP A 93 14.10 4.09 -4.32
CA TRP A 93 13.56 4.09 -5.67
C TRP A 93 14.54 4.76 -6.64
N GLY A 94 15.00 4.00 -7.63
CA GLY A 94 16.01 4.47 -8.57
C GLY A 94 15.81 3.98 -10.00
N THR A 95 16.85 4.15 -10.83
CA THR A 95 16.84 3.72 -12.23
C THR A 95 16.61 2.21 -12.37
N GLU A 96 17.17 1.39 -11.48
CA GLU A 96 16.94 -0.07 -11.51
C GLU A 96 15.47 -0.44 -11.28
N ASP A 97 14.72 0.33 -10.47
CA ASP A 97 13.28 0.14 -10.30
C ASP A 97 12.50 0.53 -11.56
N VAL A 98 12.88 1.64 -12.20
CA VAL A 98 12.27 2.09 -13.47
C VAL A 98 12.48 1.02 -14.55
N ASP A 99 13.72 0.57 -14.74
CA ASP A 99 14.08 -0.48 -15.69
C ASP A 99 13.33 -1.80 -15.38
N LEU A 100 13.21 -2.15 -14.10
CA LEU A 100 12.45 -3.33 -13.68
C LEU A 100 10.98 -3.21 -14.07
N ILE A 101 10.34 -2.07 -13.83
CA ILE A 101 8.94 -1.84 -14.23
C ILE A 101 8.77 -1.88 -15.75
N GLU A 102 9.70 -1.30 -16.51
CA GLU A 102 9.70 -1.36 -17.98
C GLU A 102 9.80 -2.80 -18.50
N ARG A 103 10.57 -3.66 -17.82
CA ARG A 103 10.70 -5.09 -18.17
C ARG A 103 9.48 -5.91 -17.76
N LEU A 104 8.96 -5.69 -16.56
CA LEU A 104 7.81 -6.43 -16.03
C LEU A 104 6.49 -6.06 -16.73
N GLN A 105 6.40 -4.83 -17.24
CA GLN A 105 5.22 -4.28 -17.90
C GLN A 105 3.91 -4.55 -17.14
N PRO A 106 3.80 -4.19 -15.85
CA PRO A 106 2.50 -4.23 -15.17
C PRO A 106 1.53 -3.27 -15.88
N ASP A 107 0.24 -3.58 -15.85
CA ASP A 107 -0.78 -2.74 -16.46
C ASP A 107 -0.98 -1.43 -15.66
N ALA A 108 -0.68 -1.43 -14.36
CA ALA A 108 -0.64 -0.25 -13.51
C ALA A 108 0.38 -0.40 -12.35
N LEU A 109 0.86 0.73 -11.84
CA LEU A 109 1.74 0.80 -10.67
C LEU A 109 1.15 1.73 -9.59
N LEU A 110 1.05 1.23 -8.36
CA LEU A 110 0.55 1.99 -7.22
C LEU A 110 1.66 2.28 -6.21
N PHE A 111 1.67 3.48 -5.65
CA PHE A 111 2.59 3.86 -4.57
C PHE A 111 1.84 4.19 -3.28
N VAL A 112 2.32 3.62 -2.18
CA VAL A 112 1.60 3.59 -0.89
C VAL A 112 2.29 4.43 0.19
N GLY A 113 2.68 5.64 -0.19
CA GLY A 113 3.23 6.65 0.72
C GLY A 113 4.64 6.36 1.19
N ASP A 114 5.12 7.26 2.05
CA ASP A 114 6.48 7.27 2.61
C ASP A 114 7.53 7.08 1.53
N LEU A 115 7.43 7.92 0.49
CA LEU A 115 8.29 7.85 -0.68
C LEU A 115 9.73 8.18 -0.32
N SER A 116 9.98 9.34 0.30
CA SER A 116 11.36 9.80 0.59
C SER A 116 11.45 10.98 1.55
N ASP A 117 10.62 11.01 2.60
CA ASP A 117 10.64 12.09 3.60
C ASP A 117 10.53 13.52 3.02
N GLY A 118 9.89 13.66 1.86
CA GLY A 118 9.73 14.92 1.12
C GLY A 118 10.83 15.24 0.10
N ASP A 119 11.72 14.31 -0.26
CA ASP A 119 12.68 14.52 -1.35
C ASP A 119 11.99 14.59 -2.73
N LEU A 120 12.03 15.77 -3.34
CA LEU A 120 11.41 16.04 -4.63
C LEU A 120 12.07 15.29 -5.80
N ARG A 121 13.30 14.77 -5.64
CA ARG A 121 14.01 14.05 -6.72
C ARG A 121 13.32 12.72 -7.04
N LEU A 122 12.90 11.98 -6.01
CA LEU A 122 12.16 10.74 -6.18
C LEU A 122 10.77 11.02 -6.76
N VAL A 123 10.09 12.06 -6.26
CA VAL A 123 8.80 12.49 -6.83
C VAL A 123 8.93 12.80 -8.33
N LYS A 124 10.02 13.46 -8.74
CA LYS A 124 10.31 13.73 -10.16
C LYS A 124 10.56 12.46 -10.97
N SER A 125 11.21 11.44 -10.44
CA SER A 125 11.42 10.19 -11.19
C SER A 125 10.12 9.42 -11.39
N ILE A 126 9.23 9.41 -10.40
CA ILE A 126 7.89 8.79 -10.53
C ILE A 126 7.05 9.48 -11.61
N THR A 127 7.18 10.81 -11.78
CA THR A 127 6.38 11.52 -12.80
C THR A 127 6.77 11.20 -14.24
N GLN A 128 7.96 10.62 -14.45
CA GLN A 128 8.49 10.21 -15.75
C GLN A 128 7.99 8.83 -16.20
N LEU A 129 7.32 8.08 -15.31
CA LEU A 129 6.74 6.80 -15.63
C LEU A 129 5.59 6.95 -16.65
N SER A 130 5.64 6.12 -17.69
CA SER A 130 4.73 6.15 -18.85
C SER A 130 3.46 5.32 -18.68
N LEU A 131 3.46 4.38 -17.73
CA LEU A 131 2.30 3.55 -17.41
C LEU A 131 1.30 4.25 -16.47
N PRO A 132 0.06 3.72 -16.34
CA PRO A 132 -0.90 4.13 -15.34
C PRO A 132 -0.33 4.08 -13.92
N VAL A 133 -0.28 5.24 -13.25
CA VAL A 133 0.24 5.39 -11.89
C VAL A 133 -0.77 6.10 -10.99
N ALA A 134 -1.01 5.57 -9.79
CA ALA A 134 -1.68 6.25 -8.68
C ALA A 134 -0.84 6.22 -7.41
N ILE A 135 -0.88 7.31 -6.64
CA ILE A 135 -0.02 7.55 -5.49
C ILE A 135 -0.87 8.13 -4.38
N LEU A 136 -0.69 7.62 -3.17
CA LEU A 136 -1.12 8.33 -1.96
C LEU A 136 0.09 8.61 -1.08
N LEU A 137 0.32 9.87 -0.74
CA LEU A 137 1.43 10.27 0.13
C LEU A 137 1.21 9.79 1.56
N GLY A 138 2.30 9.41 2.22
CA GLY A 138 2.37 8.91 3.59
C GLY A 138 2.79 9.96 4.60
N ASN A 139 2.83 9.58 5.89
CA ASN A 139 3.07 10.55 6.97
C ASN A 139 4.49 11.11 6.98
N HIS A 140 5.45 10.42 6.37
CA HIS A 140 6.81 10.89 6.20
C HIS A 140 6.95 11.88 5.04
N ASP A 141 6.09 11.82 4.02
CA ASP A 141 6.24 12.64 2.82
C ASP A 141 6.09 14.14 3.07
N ARG A 142 5.37 14.57 4.11
CA ARG A 142 5.36 15.99 4.53
C ARG A 142 6.71 16.49 5.05
N GLY A 143 7.66 15.59 5.29
CA GLY A 143 8.93 15.87 5.94
C GLY A 143 8.73 16.52 7.31
N ARG A 144 9.68 17.40 7.66
CA ARG A 144 9.61 18.21 8.89
C ARG A 144 8.89 19.55 8.69
N ASP A 145 8.37 19.80 7.50
CA ASP A 145 7.69 21.05 7.18
C ASP A 145 6.26 21.06 7.74
N ARG A 146 5.98 22.02 8.62
CA ARG A 146 4.66 22.21 9.23
C ARG A 146 3.81 23.24 8.47
N SER A 147 4.38 24.08 7.60
CA SER A 147 3.62 25.06 6.82
C SER A 147 2.82 24.38 5.70
N GLY A 148 3.25 23.20 5.26
CA GLY A 148 2.63 22.46 4.17
C GLY A 148 3.17 22.83 2.79
N ASP A 149 4.14 23.75 2.69
CA ASP A 149 4.73 24.16 1.41
C ASP A 149 5.40 22.98 0.69
N LEU A 150 6.14 22.14 1.43
CA LEU A 150 6.79 20.96 0.87
C LEU A 150 5.77 19.94 0.36
N LEU A 151 4.72 19.72 1.13
CA LEU A 151 3.61 18.84 0.75
C LEU A 151 2.91 19.39 -0.51
N GLN A 152 2.60 20.69 -0.53
CA GLN A 152 1.97 21.34 -1.68
C GLN A 152 2.83 21.24 -2.95
N ARG A 153 4.16 21.40 -2.84
CA ARG A 153 5.07 21.23 -3.97
C ARG A 153 5.02 19.81 -4.54
N GLN A 154 5.03 18.80 -3.68
CA GLN A 154 4.91 17.40 -4.11
C GLN A 154 3.57 17.14 -4.80
N ILE A 155 2.47 17.62 -4.23
CA ILE A 155 1.13 17.52 -4.83
C ILE A 155 1.12 18.16 -6.22
N THR A 156 1.66 19.37 -6.35
CA THR A 156 1.74 20.07 -7.63
C THR A 156 2.58 19.30 -8.66
N MET A 157 3.71 18.70 -8.26
CA MET A 157 4.54 17.90 -9.15
C MET A 157 3.86 16.60 -9.59
N LEU A 158 3.21 15.90 -8.66
CA LEU A 158 2.52 14.63 -8.92
C LEU A 158 1.27 14.84 -9.79
N GLY A 159 0.62 16.00 -9.65
CA GLY A 159 -0.63 16.32 -10.32
C GLY A 159 -1.68 15.25 -10.05
N ALA A 160 -2.41 14.85 -11.09
CA ALA A 160 -3.49 13.87 -10.99
C ALA A 160 -3.03 12.46 -10.56
N ARG A 161 -1.72 12.16 -10.51
CA ARG A 161 -1.23 10.87 -9.99
C ARG A 161 -1.43 10.76 -8.48
N HIS A 162 -1.40 11.87 -7.75
CA HIS A 162 -1.78 11.89 -6.35
C HIS A 162 -3.29 12.09 -6.23
N CYS A 163 -4.01 11.12 -5.67
CA CYS A 163 -5.48 11.09 -5.72
C CYS A 163 -6.16 11.02 -4.33
N PRO A 164 -5.81 11.88 -3.35
CA PRO A 164 -6.44 11.85 -2.03
C PRO A 164 -7.92 12.20 -2.15
N TRP A 165 -8.80 11.36 -1.59
CA TRP A 165 -10.26 11.50 -1.64
C TRP A 165 -10.85 11.60 -3.05
N GLN A 166 -10.11 11.19 -4.08
CA GLN A 166 -10.52 11.32 -5.47
C GLN A 166 -10.41 9.99 -6.21
N LEU A 167 -11.26 9.84 -7.21
CA LEU A 167 -11.18 8.74 -8.17
C LEU A 167 -10.13 9.05 -9.23
N ARG A 168 -9.22 8.11 -9.43
CA ARG A 168 -8.36 8.01 -10.59
C ARG A 168 -8.70 6.72 -11.33
N ALA A 169 -9.07 6.84 -12.60
CA ALA A 169 -9.50 5.68 -13.37
C ALA A 169 -8.94 5.71 -14.79
N TRP A 170 -8.77 4.52 -15.36
CA TRP A 170 -8.32 4.30 -16.72
C TRP A 170 -9.23 3.29 -17.40
N SER A 171 -9.47 3.48 -18.69
CA SER A 171 -10.16 2.48 -19.53
C SER A 171 -9.18 1.50 -20.18
N GLN A 172 -7.90 1.87 -20.27
CA GLN A 172 -6.81 1.05 -20.80
C GLN A 172 -5.59 1.17 -19.87
N PRO A 173 -5.43 0.26 -18.90
CA PRO A 173 -6.32 -0.86 -18.58
C PRO A 173 -7.59 -0.38 -17.87
N ALA A 174 -8.64 -1.21 -17.84
CA ALA A 174 -9.83 -0.94 -17.03
C ALA A 174 -9.49 -1.09 -15.53
N LEU A 175 -9.35 0.04 -14.83
CA LEU A 175 -8.99 0.07 -13.42
C LEU A 175 -9.49 1.37 -12.78
N ALA A 176 -10.12 1.28 -11.61
CA ALA A 176 -10.49 2.39 -10.75
C ALA A 176 -9.68 2.36 -9.45
N VAL A 177 -9.13 3.51 -9.06
CA VAL A 177 -8.38 3.69 -7.81
C VAL A 177 -8.94 4.90 -7.08
N VAL A 178 -9.35 4.73 -5.83
CA VAL A 178 -9.78 5.82 -4.95
C VAL A 178 -8.73 5.99 -3.85
N GLY A 179 -8.15 7.19 -3.73
CA GLY A 179 -7.26 7.46 -2.60
C GLY A 179 -8.01 7.80 -1.32
N ALA A 180 -7.53 7.29 -0.20
CA ALA A 180 -7.99 7.65 1.13
C ALA A 180 -7.35 8.96 1.62
N ARG A 181 -7.35 9.17 2.95
CA ARG A 181 -6.70 10.32 3.57
C ARG A 181 -5.17 10.29 3.35
N PRO A 182 -4.58 11.36 2.78
CA PRO A 182 -3.14 11.46 2.61
C PRO A 182 -2.43 11.73 3.95
N CYS A 183 -1.17 11.35 4.01
CA CYS A 183 -0.26 11.66 5.11
C CYS A 183 -0.74 11.19 6.50
N SER A 184 -1.56 10.12 6.53
CA SER A 184 -2.05 9.53 7.77
C SER A 184 -0.93 8.85 8.54
N ALA A 185 -0.80 9.12 9.83
CA ALA A 185 0.13 8.41 10.72
C ALA A 185 -0.53 7.23 11.46
N GLY A 186 -1.71 6.81 11.02
CA GLY A 186 -2.54 5.83 11.72
C GLY A 186 -3.11 6.34 13.04
N GLY A 187 -3.59 5.41 13.86
CA GLY A 187 -4.06 5.67 15.22
C GLY A 187 -5.41 6.38 15.32
N GLY A 188 -6.29 6.21 14.32
CA GLY A 188 -7.62 6.78 14.28
C GLY A 188 -7.77 7.94 13.30
N PHE A 189 -8.31 9.09 13.75
CA PHE A 189 -8.45 10.27 12.90
C PHE A 189 -7.65 11.46 13.42
N HIS A 190 -6.61 11.84 12.67
CA HIS A 190 -5.79 13.01 12.96
C HIS A 190 -5.24 13.61 11.67
N LEU A 191 -5.15 14.94 11.63
CA LEU A 191 -4.49 15.67 10.54
C LEU A 191 -3.31 16.42 11.13
N SER A 192 -2.13 16.24 10.52
CA SER A 192 -0.96 17.04 10.88
C SER A 192 -1.18 18.51 10.49
N GLN A 193 -0.40 19.42 11.08
CA GLN A 193 -0.46 20.85 10.75
C GLN A 193 -0.24 21.11 9.25
N ALA A 194 0.71 20.39 8.63
CA ALA A 194 0.99 20.50 7.21
C ALA A 194 -0.21 20.10 6.34
N VAL A 195 -0.89 19.00 6.70
CA VAL A 195 -2.10 18.53 6.00
C VAL A 195 -3.23 19.54 6.16
N GLN A 196 -3.42 20.07 7.37
CA GLN A 196 -4.43 21.11 7.62
C GLN A 196 -4.14 22.41 6.86
N ALA A 197 -2.88 22.78 6.70
CA ALA A 197 -2.50 23.97 5.95
C ALA A 197 -2.78 23.83 4.45
N VAL A 198 -2.58 22.63 3.89
CA VAL A 198 -2.81 22.35 2.46
C VAL A 198 -4.28 22.11 2.14
N PHE A 199 -4.96 21.26 2.91
CA PHE A 199 -6.32 20.81 2.59
C PHE A 199 -7.40 21.48 3.43
N GLY A 200 -7.01 22.30 4.40
CA GLY A 200 -7.93 22.89 5.37
C GLY A 200 -8.34 21.92 6.48
N PRO A 201 -9.21 22.38 7.40
CA PRO A 201 -9.79 21.53 8.42
C PRO A 201 -10.77 20.53 7.78
N ILE A 202 -10.55 19.25 8.03
CA ILE A 202 -11.41 18.15 7.56
C ILE A 202 -11.82 17.31 8.77
N THR A 203 -13.10 16.95 8.83
CA THR A 203 -13.62 16.03 9.85
C THR A 203 -13.51 14.58 9.41
N GLU A 204 -13.55 13.66 10.37
CA GLU A 204 -13.58 12.20 10.12
C GLU A 204 -14.70 11.80 9.16
N THR A 205 -15.89 12.36 9.37
CA THR A 205 -17.06 12.12 8.52
C THR A 205 -16.87 12.64 7.11
N GLN A 206 -16.38 13.87 6.95
CA GLN A 206 -16.11 14.45 5.62
C GLN A 206 -15.07 13.63 4.85
N SER A 207 -13.98 13.22 5.51
CA SER A 207 -12.96 12.36 4.89
C SER A 207 -13.57 11.07 4.37
N ALA A 208 -14.41 10.40 5.17
CA ALA A 208 -15.05 9.16 4.75
C ALA A 208 -16.07 9.38 3.62
N ASP A 209 -16.87 10.45 3.69
CA ASP A 209 -17.88 10.75 2.67
C ASP A 209 -17.23 11.04 1.31
N TRP A 210 -16.10 11.74 1.27
CA TRP A 210 -15.39 11.96 0.02
C TRP A 210 -14.83 10.66 -0.59
N ILE A 211 -14.32 9.73 0.24
CA ILE A 211 -13.92 8.39 -0.25
C ILE A 211 -15.11 7.66 -0.85
N VAL A 212 -16.26 7.68 -0.16
CA VAL A 212 -17.50 7.03 -0.62
C VAL A 212 -18.00 7.65 -1.93
N ASP A 213 -18.01 8.98 -2.03
CA ASP A 213 -18.49 9.69 -3.21
C ASP A 213 -17.55 9.53 -4.41
N ALA A 214 -16.23 9.42 -4.18
CA ALA A 214 -15.27 9.04 -5.21
C ALA A 214 -15.51 7.59 -5.69
N ALA A 215 -15.75 6.66 -4.76
CA ALA A 215 -16.00 5.25 -5.09
C ALA A 215 -17.28 5.06 -5.93
N LYS A 216 -18.35 5.82 -5.66
CA LYS A 216 -19.60 5.76 -6.45
C LYS A 216 -19.42 6.11 -7.92
N GLN A 217 -18.37 6.87 -8.27
CA GLN A 217 -18.08 7.25 -9.64
C GLN A 217 -17.35 6.14 -10.42
N ALA A 218 -16.83 5.12 -9.74
CA ALA A 218 -16.12 4.01 -10.36
C ALA A 218 -17.09 3.08 -11.11
N PRO A 219 -16.79 2.69 -12.36
CA PRO A 219 -17.60 1.71 -13.07
C PRO A 219 -17.70 0.38 -12.31
N GLU A 220 -18.91 -0.19 -12.27
CA GLU A 220 -19.22 -1.40 -11.48
C GLU A 220 -18.41 -2.63 -11.92
N HIS A 221 -18.14 -2.75 -13.22
CA HIS A 221 -17.44 -3.89 -13.83
C HIS A 221 -15.92 -3.72 -13.91
N TRP A 222 -15.36 -2.64 -13.35
CA TRP A 222 -13.90 -2.43 -13.26
C TRP A 222 -13.43 -2.78 -11.85
N PRO A 223 -12.24 -3.38 -11.69
CA PRO A 223 -11.59 -3.46 -10.38
C PRO A 223 -11.57 -2.10 -9.68
N LEU A 224 -12.07 -2.04 -8.45
CA LEU A 224 -11.95 -0.88 -7.59
C LEU A 224 -10.95 -1.15 -6.47
N ILE A 225 -9.85 -0.40 -6.50
CA ILE A 225 -8.84 -0.37 -5.47
C ILE A 225 -9.04 0.87 -4.60
N VAL A 226 -9.09 0.70 -3.28
CA VAL A 226 -8.91 1.81 -2.34
C VAL A 226 -7.45 1.85 -1.92
N LEU A 227 -6.78 2.97 -2.20
CA LEU A 227 -5.37 3.19 -1.89
C LEU A 227 -5.26 4.07 -0.63
N ALA A 228 -4.64 3.57 0.42
CA ALA A 228 -4.43 4.27 1.68
C ALA A 228 -2.97 4.18 2.10
N HIS A 229 -2.44 5.11 2.90
CA HIS A 229 -1.09 4.91 3.45
C HIS A 229 -1.17 4.08 4.74
N SER A 230 -2.08 4.42 5.65
CA SER A 230 -2.41 3.57 6.80
C SER A 230 -3.66 2.74 6.50
N GLY A 231 -3.67 1.47 6.92
CA GLY A 231 -4.84 0.60 6.77
C GLY A 231 -5.99 1.00 7.70
N PRO A 232 -7.20 0.42 7.55
CA PRO A 232 -8.36 0.79 8.36
C PRO A 232 -8.25 0.27 9.81
N THR A 233 -8.91 0.97 10.74
CA THR A 233 -9.20 0.42 12.07
C THR A 233 -10.04 -0.85 11.94
N GLY A 234 -9.83 -1.82 12.84
CA GLY A 234 -10.47 -3.13 12.85
C GLY A 234 -9.52 -4.27 12.49
N LEU A 235 -8.30 -3.96 12.05
CA LEU A 235 -7.27 -4.92 11.65
C LEU A 235 -6.03 -4.88 12.56
N GLY A 236 -6.12 -4.33 13.78
CA GLY A 236 -4.99 -4.14 14.68
C GLY A 236 -5.13 -4.80 16.05
N SER A 237 -5.68 -6.02 16.12
CA SER A 237 -5.93 -6.75 17.38
C SER A 237 -4.68 -7.16 18.17
N ALA A 238 -3.55 -7.34 17.49
CA ALA A 238 -2.26 -7.73 18.07
C ALA A 238 -1.11 -7.00 17.37
N ALA A 239 0.11 -7.09 17.90
CA ALA A 239 1.29 -6.39 17.36
C ALA A 239 1.58 -6.73 15.89
N ASP A 240 1.36 -7.99 15.53
CA ASP A 240 1.59 -8.58 14.22
C ASP A 240 0.37 -8.51 13.28
N SER A 241 -0.76 -7.96 13.75
CA SER A 241 -1.93 -7.75 12.90
C SER A 241 -1.64 -6.68 11.83
N PRO A 242 -2.37 -6.66 10.70
CA PRO A 242 -2.07 -5.75 9.59
C PRO A 242 -1.97 -4.26 9.98
N CYS A 243 -2.80 -3.81 10.92
CA CYS A 243 -2.81 -2.43 11.45
C CYS A 243 -2.40 -2.36 12.93
N GLY A 244 -1.65 -3.35 13.43
CA GLY A 244 -1.28 -3.46 14.83
C GLY A 244 -0.04 -2.64 15.22
N ARG A 245 -0.13 -1.83 16.28
CA ARG A 245 1.06 -1.12 16.79
C ARG A 245 2.03 -2.07 17.50
N ASP A 246 3.26 -2.14 17.03
CA ASP A 246 4.31 -3.03 17.55
C ASP A 246 5.44 -2.32 18.32
N TRP A 247 5.55 -0.98 18.22
CA TRP A 247 6.60 -0.20 18.87
C TRP A 247 6.32 0.24 20.30
N LYS A 248 5.09 0.05 20.81
CA LYS A 248 4.70 0.49 22.16
C LYS A 248 3.57 -0.38 22.74
N GLN A 249 3.71 -0.74 24.01
CA GLN A 249 2.68 -1.44 24.78
C GLN A 249 1.69 -0.47 25.45
N PRO A 250 0.41 -0.86 25.65
CA PRO A 250 -0.20 -2.06 25.08
C PRO A 250 -0.28 -1.99 23.55
N HIS A 251 -0.27 -3.15 22.90
CA HIS A 251 -0.57 -3.26 21.48
C HIS A 251 -2.02 -2.82 21.29
N ILE A 252 -2.23 -1.92 20.34
CA ILE A 252 -3.54 -1.37 20.04
C ILE A 252 -3.68 -1.24 18.53
N ASP A 253 -4.93 -1.16 18.10
CA ASP A 253 -5.26 -0.86 16.73
C ASP A 253 -4.76 0.54 16.35
N TRP A 254 -4.04 0.60 15.25
CA TRP A 254 -3.42 1.82 14.74
C TRP A 254 -3.91 2.14 13.32
N GLY A 255 -5.02 1.56 12.90
CA GLY A 255 -5.61 1.89 11.60
C GLY A 255 -6.38 3.21 11.61
N ASP A 256 -6.79 3.63 10.43
CA ASP A 256 -7.57 4.83 10.15
C ASP A 256 -9.07 4.59 10.34
N ARG A 257 -9.70 5.43 11.17
CA ARG A 257 -11.13 5.31 11.47
C ARG A 257 -12.04 5.82 10.35
N ASP A 258 -11.63 6.90 9.68
CA ASP A 258 -12.35 7.43 8.52
C ASP A 258 -12.33 6.44 7.34
N LEU A 259 -11.22 5.74 7.13
CA LEU A 259 -11.15 4.68 6.14
C LEU A 259 -12.08 3.51 6.49
N ALA A 260 -12.05 3.02 7.73
CA ALA A 260 -12.97 1.97 8.18
C ALA A 260 -14.44 2.37 7.99
N MET A 261 -14.78 3.61 8.33
CA MET A 261 -16.11 4.17 8.15
C MET A 261 -16.52 4.28 6.67
N ALA A 262 -15.61 4.73 5.80
CA ALA A 262 -15.85 4.79 4.37
C ALA A 262 -16.10 3.40 3.79
N LEU A 263 -15.25 2.42 4.13
CA LEU A 263 -15.36 1.06 3.65
C LEU A 263 -16.68 0.40 4.05
N ASP A 264 -17.18 0.64 5.27
CA ASP A 264 -18.50 0.14 5.67
C ASP A 264 -19.64 0.78 4.86
N ARG A 265 -19.60 2.10 4.64
CA ARG A 265 -20.60 2.83 3.84
C ARG A 265 -20.57 2.40 2.36
N MET A 266 -19.38 2.16 1.82
CA MET A 266 -19.15 1.71 0.44
C MET A 266 -19.87 0.40 0.13
N GLN A 267 -20.04 -0.50 1.12
CA GLN A 267 -20.72 -1.80 0.92
C GLN A 267 -22.15 -1.68 0.41
N ARG A 268 -22.79 -0.52 0.58
CA ARG A 268 -24.17 -0.28 0.11
C ARG A 268 -24.25 0.25 -1.32
N THR A 269 -23.13 0.67 -1.91
CA THR A 269 -23.12 1.40 -3.18
C THR A 269 -22.08 0.84 -4.13
N ARG A 270 -20.80 0.98 -3.80
CA ARG A 270 -19.69 0.38 -4.55
C ARG A 270 -18.65 -0.16 -3.56
N PRO A 271 -18.71 -1.46 -3.18
CA PRO A 271 -17.70 -2.10 -2.34
C PRO A 271 -16.32 -1.98 -2.97
N ALA A 272 -15.26 -1.94 -2.17
CA ALA A 272 -13.91 -2.09 -2.68
C ALA A 272 -13.65 -3.57 -3.03
N ASP A 273 -12.96 -3.83 -4.13
CA ASP A 273 -12.50 -5.18 -4.45
C ASP A 273 -11.17 -5.47 -3.72
N LEU A 274 -10.33 -4.43 -3.60
CA LEU A 274 -9.06 -4.47 -2.89
C LEU A 274 -8.81 -3.16 -2.13
N VAL A 275 -8.29 -3.25 -0.92
CA VAL A 275 -7.73 -2.15 -0.15
C VAL A 275 -6.22 -2.36 -0.05
N VAL A 276 -5.45 -1.43 -0.58
CA VAL A 276 -3.98 -1.44 -0.55
C VAL A 276 -3.52 -0.39 0.43
N PHE A 277 -2.67 -0.78 1.38
CA PHE A 277 -2.10 0.14 2.36
C PHE A 277 -0.65 -0.20 2.73
N GLY A 278 0.00 0.68 3.49
CA GLY A 278 1.39 0.60 3.90
C GLY A 278 1.53 0.93 5.40
N HIS A 279 2.51 1.77 5.74
CA HIS A 279 2.81 2.33 7.08
C HIS A 279 3.30 1.29 8.10
N MET A 280 2.55 0.21 8.28
CA MET A 280 2.87 -0.85 9.21
C MET A 280 3.84 -1.84 8.59
N HIS A 281 5.14 -1.64 8.81
CA HIS A 281 6.18 -2.43 8.15
C HIS A 281 6.02 -3.94 8.37
N HIS A 282 6.34 -4.72 7.33
CA HIS A 282 6.27 -6.18 7.33
C HIS A 282 7.09 -6.81 8.45
N GLN A 283 8.30 -6.29 8.69
CA GLN A 283 9.13 -6.73 9.81
C GLN A 283 8.76 -5.96 11.06
N LEU A 284 8.43 -6.67 12.15
CA LEU A 284 8.07 -6.03 13.40
C LEU A 284 9.26 -5.32 14.06
N LYS A 285 9.00 -4.16 14.67
CA LYS A 285 10.04 -3.35 15.35
C LYS A 285 10.78 -4.20 16.38
N GLY A 286 12.11 -4.10 16.36
CA GLY A 286 12.98 -4.91 17.22
C GLY A 286 13.14 -6.36 16.77
N ARG A 287 12.86 -6.69 15.50
CA ARG A 287 13.00 -8.02 14.89
C ARG A 287 12.16 -9.09 15.60
N ARG A 288 10.95 -8.72 16.03
CA ARG A 288 10.06 -9.58 16.83
C ARG A 288 9.19 -10.52 15.98
N GLY A 289 9.49 -10.67 14.70
CA GLY A 289 8.75 -11.50 13.77
C GLY A 289 8.28 -10.73 12.54
N ALA A 290 7.34 -11.34 11.82
CA ALA A 290 6.71 -10.79 10.63
C ALA A 290 5.24 -10.47 10.90
N ARG A 291 4.76 -9.41 10.26
CA ARG A 291 3.38 -8.95 10.27
C ARG A 291 2.53 -9.80 9.32
N ILE A 292 1.27 -10.00 9.67
CA ILE A 292 0.25 -10.48 8.73
C ILE A 292 -0.02 -9.36 7.71
N THR A 293 0.25 -9.64 6.44
CA THR A 293 0.16 -8.63 5.37
C THR A 293 -1.07 -8.76 4.49
N PHE A 294 -1.89 -9.80 4.68
CA PHE A 294 -3.11 -10.02 3.92
C PHE A 294 -4.29 -10.40 4.81
N HIS A 295 -5.47 -9.87 4.48
CA HIS A 295 -6.74 -10.26 5.09
C HIS A 295 -7.85 -10.21 4.04
N ARG A 296 -8.78 -11.16 4.07
CA ARG A 296 -10.04 -11.08 3.31
C ARG A 296 -11.19 -11.05 4.30
N ASP A 297 -12.02 -10.02 4.22
CA ASP A 297 -13.17 -9.91 5.11
C ASP A 297 -14.31 -10.86 4.69
N ARG A 298 -15.35 -10.94 5.53
CA ARG A 298 -16.53 -11.77 5.26
C ARG A 298 -17.39 -11.27 4.09
N ARG A 299 -17.21 -10.02 3.67
CA ARG A 299 -17.92 -9.40 2.54
C ARG A 299 -17.16 -9.60 1.22
N GLY A 300 -15.96 -10.19 1.27
CA GLY A 300 -15.13 -10.53 0.13
C GLY A 300 -14.04 -9.51 -0.19
N THR A 301 -14.01 -8.35 0.49
CA THR A 301 -13.00 -7.30 0.29
C THR A 301 -11.63 -7.84 0.67
N CYS A 302 -10.65 -7.71 -0.21
CA CYS A 302 -9.27 -8.06 0.07
C CYS A 302 -8.50 -6.86 0.64
N PHE A 303 -7.60 -7.11 1.58
CA PHE A 303 -6.76 -6.11 2.22
C PHE A 303 -5.32 -6.57 2.09
N VAL A 304 -4.44 -5.73 1.54
CA VAL A 304 -3.01 -6.03 1.43
C VAL A 304 -2.16 -4.87 1.93
N ASN A 305 -1.24 -5.21 2.84
CA ASN A 305 -0.21 -4.31 3.34
C ASN A 305 1.06 -4.47 2.48
N ALA A 306 1.47 -3.41 1.79
CA ALA A 306 2.60 -3.38 0.89
C ALA A 306 3.89 -2.75 1.50
N ALA A 307 3.91 -2.49 2.81
CA ALA A 307 5.03 -1.86 3.54
C ALA A 307 6.23 -2.81 3.78
N CYS A 308 6.88 -3.27 2.72
CA CYS A 308 8.11 -4.06 2.84
C CYS A 308 9.31 -3.13 3.03
N VAL A 309 9.85 -3.07 4.25
CA VAL A 309 10.98 -2.19 4.57
C VAL A 309 12.09 -3.00 5.28
N PRO A 310 13.33 -3.02 4.74
CA PRO A 310 13.72 -2.42 3.46
C PRO A 310 13.12 -3.18 2.26
N ARG A 311 12.78 -2.46 1.19
CA ARG A 311 12.30 -3.05 -0.07
C ARG A 311 13.42 -3.49 -1.01
N ILE A 312 14.63 -3.00 -0.77
CA ILE A 312 15.86 -3.47 -1.40
C ILE A 312 16.49 -4.51 -0.49
N GLY A 313 16.68 -5.70 -1.05
CA GLY A 313 17.33 -6.82 -0.37
C GLY A 313 18.45 -7.38 -1.22
N VAL A 314 19.05 -8.46 -0.76
CA VAL A 314 20.01 -9.26 -1.53
C VAL A 314 19.69 -10.73 -1.46
N ASP A 315 20.04 -11.48 -2.50
CA ASP A 315 20.05 -12.94 -2.44
C ASP A 315 21.25 -13.49 -1.64
N GLU A 316 21.32 -14.81 -1.48
CA GLU A 316 22.42 -15.51 -0.79
C GLU A 316 23.81 -15.23 -1.39
N SER A 317 23.86 -14.85 -2.67
CA SER A 317 25.10 -14.48 -3.37
C SER A 317 25.40 -12.97 -3.32
N GLY A 318 24.63 -12.19 -2.56
CA GLY A 318 24.82 -10.75 -2.41
C GLY A 318 24.32 -9.91 -3.59
N ARG A 319 23.53 -10.48 -4.51
CA ARG A 319 22.98 -9.74 -5.66
C ARG A 319 21.70 -9.03 -5.25
N THR A 320 21.55 -7.78 -5.67
CA THR A 320 20.40 -6.91 -5.36
C THR A 320 19.07 -7.52 -5.81
N LEU A 321 18.06 -7.37 -4.96
CA LEU A 321 16.67 -7.74 -5.20
C LEU A 321 15.76 -6.56 -4.85
N HIS A 322 14.68 -6.41 -5.63
CA HIS A 322 13.67 -5.38 -5.47
C HIS A 322 12.33 -6.02 -5.13
N HIS A 323 11.72 -5.56 -4.05
CA HIS A 323 10.38 -5.97 -3.67
C HIS A 323 9.31 -5.20 -4.46
N LEU A 324 8.28 -5.93 -4.88
CA LEU A 324 6.99 -5.41 -5.30
C LEU A 324 5.89 -6.31 -4.72
N THR A 325 4.81 -5.70 -4.24
CA THR A 325 3.55 -6.44 -4.06
C THR A 325 2.85 -6.53 -5.42
N TRP A 326 2.38 -7.73 -5.78
CA TRP A 326 1.82 -8.04 -7.08
C TRP A 326 0.41 -8.57 -6.94
N VAL A 327 -0.52 -7.95 -7.68
CA VAL A 327 -1.92 -8.34 -7.71
C VAL A 327 -2.36 -8.60 -9.13
N GLU A 328 -3.10 -9.69 -9.34
CA GLU A 328 -3.73 -10.00 -10.62
C GLU A 328 -5.24 -10.07 -10.43
N PHE A 329 -6.00 -9.38 -11.27
CA PHE A 329 -7.46 -9.42 -11.28
C PHE A 329 -7.98 -10.25 -12.44
N LEU A 330 -9.08 -10.96 -12.19
CA LEU A 330 -9.93 -11.57 -13.20
C LEU A 330 -11.33 -10.92 -13.10
N GLY A 331 -11.69 -10.09 -14.06
CA GLY A 331 -12.84 -9.19 -13.88
C GLY A 331 -12.55 -8.24 -12.72
N THR A 332 -13.44 -8.17 -11.72
CA THR A 332 -13.26 -7.37 -10.50
C THR A 332 -12.63 -8.14 -9.34
N GLU A 333 -12.46 -9.47 -9.45
CA GLU A 333 -11.97 -10.30 -8.34
C GLU A 333 -10.43 -10.38 -8.34
N PRO A 334 -9.76 -10.09 -7.20
CA PRO A 334 -8.35 -10.42 -7.03
C PRO A 334 -8.14 -11.94 -7.13
N SER A 335 -7.47 -12.38 -8.19
CA SER A 335 -7.17 -13.79 -8.47
C SER A 335 -5.81 -14.23 -7.92
N LEU A 336 -4.86 -13.29 -7.78
CA LEU A 336 -3.55 -13.48 -7.16
C LEU A 336 -3.21 -12.25 -6.31
N VAL A 337 -2.69 -12.48 -5.11
CA VAL A 337 -2.00 -11.46 -4.31
C VAL A 337 -0.71 -12.09 -3.80
N SER A 338 0.43 -11.45 -4.02
CA SER A 338 1.73 -11.96 -3.60
C SER A 338 2.74 -10.86 -3.30
N HIS A 339 3.73 -11.17 -2.46
CA HIS A 339 4.95 -10.39 -2.34
C HIS A 339 6.04 -11.02 -3.19
N ARG A 340 6.68 -10.24 -4.06
CA ARG A 340 7.65 -10.74 -5.03
C ARG A 340 8.96 -9.99 -4.94
N TRP A 341 10.04 -10.74 -5.08
CA TRP A 341 11.41 -10.23 -5.12
C TRP A 341 12.02 -10.52 -6.48
N TYR A 342 12.40 -9.47 -7.18
CA TYR A 342 12.95 -9.56 -8.52
C TYR A 342 14.40 -9.10 -8.54
N ARG A 343 15.20 -9.65 -9.45
CA ARG A 343 16.43 -8.98 -9.88
C ARG A 343 16.09 -7.75 -10.73
N PRO A 344 16.98 -6.74 -10.82
CA PRO A 344 16.86 -5.65 -11.79
C PRO A 344 16.65 -6.13 -13.25
N SER A 345 17.11 -7.34 -13.59
CA SER A 345 16.91 -7.98 -14.90
C SER A 345 15.47 -8.41 -15.18
N GLY A 346 14.57 -8.36 -14.20
CA GLY A 346 13.19 -8.84 -14.30
C GLY A 346 12.98 -10.30 -13.87
N GLU A 347 14.04 -11.03 -13.52
CA GLU A 347 13.94 -12.41 -13.03
C GLU A 347 13.27 -12.44 -11.64
N LEU A 348 12.17 -13.20 -11.51
CA LEU A 348 11.53 -13.46 -10.22
C LEU A 348 12.34 -14.48 -9.41
N ILE A 349 12.85 -14.07 -8.25
CA ILE A 349 13.70 -14.90 -7.40
C ILE A 349 12.91 -15.59 -6.29
N TYR A 350 11.95 -14.88 -5.71
CA TYR A 350 11.10 -15.37 -4.63
C TYR A 350 9.70 -14.79 -4.73
N GLU A 351 8.69 -15.63 -4.52
CA GLU A 351 7.28 -15.26 -4.42
C GLU A 351 6.71 -15.81 -3.12
N GLN A 352 6.13 -14.94 -2.30
CA GLN A 352 5.23 -15.32 -1.21
C GLN A 352 3.79 -15.12 -1.68
N THR A 353 3.11 -16.19 -2.04
CA THR A 353 1.69 -16.16 -2.41
C THR A 353 0.83 -15.97 -1.15
N LEU A 354 -0.03 -14.95 -1.16
CA LEU A 354 -0.99 -14.64 -0.08
C LEU A 354 -2.41 -15.07 -0.43
N LEU A 355 -2.76 -14.96 -1.72
CA LEU A 355 -4.01 -15.42 -2.31
C LEU A 355 -3.71 -15.99 -3.69
N ARG A 356 -4.29 -17.15 -4.01
CA ARG A 356 -4.31 -17.70 -5.37
C ARG A 356 -5.62 -18.44 -5.59
N HIS A 357 -6.41 -17.98 -6.54
CA HIS A 357 -7.59 -18.71 -6.99
C HIS A 357 -7.17 -19.86 -7.92
N ALA A 358 -7.69 -21.06 -7.66
CA ALA A 358 -7.55 -22.17 -8.60
C ALA A 358 -8.41 -21.88 -9.83
N ILE A 359 -7.78 -21.84 -11.01
CA ILE A 359 -8.51 -21.76 -12.28
C ILE A 359 -9.28 -23.07 -12.42
N LYS A 360 -10.61 -23.05 -12.28
CA LYS A 360 -11.46 -24.21 -12.60
C LYS A 360 -11.39 -24.43 -14.11
N GLY A 361 -10.51 -25.33 -14.55
CA GLY A 361 -10.32 -25.62 -15.98
C GLY A 361 -9.36 -26.76 -16.31
N GLN A 362 -8.50 -27.21 -15.40
CA GLN A 362 -7.75 -28.46 -15.59
C GLN A 362 -8.43 -29.59 -14.82
N ALA A 363 -9.37 -30.26 -15.49
CA ALA A 363 -9.67 -31.63 -15.15
C ALA A 363 -8.42 -32.45 -15.49
N SER A 364 -7.87 -33.14 -14.48
CA SER A 364 -6.83 -34.15 -14.67
C SER A 364 -7.30 -35.14 -15.74
N CYS A 365 -6.55 -35.24 -16.84
CA CYS A 365 -6.66 -36.39 -17.72
C CYS A 365 -5.92 -37.59 -17.10
#